data_AF-T1GYX3-F1
#
_entry.id   AF-T1GYX3-F1
#
_cell.length_a   1.000
_cell.length_b   1.000
_cell.length_c   1.000
_cell.angle_alpha   90.00
_cell.angle_beta   90.00
_cell.angle_gamma   90.00
#
_symmetry.space_group_name_H-M   'P 1'
#
loop_
_entity.id
_entity.type
_entity.pdbx_description
1 polymer ?
#
loop_
_entity_poly.entity_id
_entity_poly.type
_entity_poly.pdbx_seq_one_letter_code
_entity_poly.pdbx_strand_id
1 'polypeptide(L)' 'MNILKNVFSTFGNLIDIYLLPNKNCGYIKYGTVESAQRAIELLNGAEIMDARMKTTDPNRNSTT' A
#
# COMPACT_ATOMS: atom_id res chain seq x y z
N MET A 1 13.15 -11.02 4.59
CA MET A 1 11.95 -10.52 5.28
C MET A 1 11.35 -9.38 4.49
N ASN A 2 10.05 -9.40 4.21
CA ASN A 2 9.39 -8.46 3.30
C ASN A 2 8.98 -7.19 4.08
N ILE A 3 9.79 -6.12 4.06
CA ILE A 3 9.53 -4.87 4.80
C ILE A 3 8.13 -4.31 4.52
N LEU A 4 7.68 -4.43 3.27
CA LEU A 4 6.34 -4.06 2.86
C LEU A 4 5.29 -4.80 3.69
N LYS A 5 5.38 -6.13 3.80
CA LYS A 5 4.42 -6.92 4.57
C LYS A 5 4.35 -6.48 6.03
N ASN A 6 5.48 -6.12 6.65
CA ASN A 6 5.50 -5.64 8.02
C ASN A 6 4.80 -4.27 8.17
N VAL A 7 5.13 -3.34 7.27
CA VAL A 7 4.52 -2.00 7.24
C VAL A 7 3.02 -2.11 6.94
N PHE A 8 2.63 -2.85 5.91
CA PHE A 8 1.24 -3.01 5.49
C PHE A 8 0.39 -3.81 6.48
N SER A 9 1.00 -4.73 7.25
CA SER A 9 0.32 -5.45 8.32
C SER A 9 -0.05 -4.55 9.49
N THR A 10 0.58 -3.38 9.67
CA THR A 10 0.25 -2.45 10.77
C THR A 10 -1.12 -1.80 10.60
N PHE A 11 -1.63 -1.72 9.37
CA PHE A 11 -2.94 -1.15 9.06
C PHE A 11 -4.10 -2.15 9.26
N GLY A 12 -3.75 -3.43 9.48
CA GLY A 12 -4.72 -4.52 9.61
C GLY A 12 -5.47 -4.82 8.32
N ASN A 13 -6.24 -5.92 8.34
CA ASN A 13 -7.12 -6.30 7.24
C ASN A 13 -6.45 -6.50 5.87
N LEU A 14 -5.15 -6.81 5.88
CA LEU A 14 -4.37 -7.20 4.72
C LEU A 14 -4.87 -8.55 4.20
N ILE A 15 -5.44 -8.58 3.00
CA ILE A 15 -5.84 -9.83 2.33
C ILE A 15 -4.65 -10.42 1.60
N ASP A 16 -4.04 -9.64 0.71
CA ASP A 16 -3.00 -10.15 -0.18
C ASP A 16 -2.01 -9.07 -0.59
N ILE A 17 -0.78 -9.47 -0.91
CA ILE A 17 0.27 -8.59 -1.41
C ILE A 17 0.85 -9.25 -2.66
N TYR A 18 0.67 -8.57 -3.79
CA TYR A 18 1.21 -9.00 -5.06
C TYR A 18 2.39 -8.10 -5.46
N LEU A 19 3.61 -8.60 -5.37
CA LEU A 19 4.80 -7.89 -5.85
C LEU A 19 5.09 -8.28 -7.30
N LEU A 20 5.33 -7.29 -8.16
CA LEU A 20 5.67 -7.57 -9.55
C LEU A 20 7.16 -7.97 -9.63
N PRO A 21 7.49 -9.18 -10.11
CA PRO A 21 8.88 -9.53 -10.36
C PRO A 21 9.43 -8.61 -11.46
N ASN A 22 10.65 -8.11 -11.26
CA ASN A 22 11.33 -7.12 -12.12
C ASN A 22 10.83 -5.67 -12.04
N LYS A 23 9.89 -5.35 -11.14
CA LYS A 23 9.58 -3.96 -10.79
C LYS A 23 9.61 -3.78 -9.28
N ASN A 24 10.10 -2.66 -8.80
CA ASN A 24 10.03 -2.28 -7.39
C ASN A 24 8.60 -1.82 -6.98
N CYS A 25 7.58 -2.40 -7.62
CA CYS A 25 6.17 -2.04 -7.44
C CYS A 25 5.35 -3.28 -7.08
N GLY A 26 4.25 -3.06 -6.38
CA GLY A 26 3.32 -4.10 -5.99
C GLY A 26 1.90 -3.57 -5.84
N TYR A 27 0.94 -4.49 -5.86
CA TYR A 27 -0.45 -4.24 -5.53
C TYR A 27 -0.77 -4.89 -4.19
N ILE A 28 -1.64 -4.23 -3.44
CA ILE A 28 -1.99 -4.68 -2.10
C ILE A 28 -3.49 -4.66 -1.99
N LYS A 29 -4.03 -5.79 -1.53
CA LYS A 29 -5.45 -6.01 -1.37
C LYS A 29 -5.79 -5.96 0.11
N TYR A 30 -6.68 -5.04 0.46
CA TYR A 30 -7.25 -4.94 1.79
C TYR A 30 -8.71 -5.41 1.78
N GLY A 31 -9.18 -5.90 2.92
CA GLY A 31 -10.58 -6.32 3.10
C GLY A 31 -11.52 -5.17 3.40
N THR A 32 -10.99 -4.02 3.80
CA THR A 32 -11.74 -2.81 4.13
C THR A 32 -11.14 -1.62 3.42
N VAL A 33 -12.01 -0.71 2.97
CA VAL A 33 -11.61 0.56 2.35
C VAL A 33 -10.86 1.43 3.35
N GLU A 34 -11.26 1.44 4.62
CA GLU A 34 -10.58 2.21 5.68
C GLU A 34 -9.10 1.81 5.85
N SER A 35 -8.81 0.51 5.87
CA SER A 35 -7.41 0.03 5.97
C SER A 35 -6.61 0.40 4.73
N ALA A 36 -7.22 0.30 3.54
CA ALA A 36 -6.59 0.72 2.29
C ALA A 36 -6.28 2.22 2.26
N GLN A 37 -7.25 3.06 2.63
CA GLN A 37 -7.07 4.52 2.68
C GLN A 37 -5.99 4.92 3.67
N ARG A 38 -6.03 4.37 4.90
CA ARG A 38 -4.98 4.65 5.90
C ARG A 38 -3.59 4.25 5.40
N ALA A 39 -3.47 3.08 4.77
CA ALA A 39 -2.22 2.64 4.18
C ALA A 39 -1.75 3.61 3.08
N ILE A 40 -2.66 4.07 2.22
CA ILE A 40 -2.34 5.02 1.17
C ILE A 40 -1.91 6.36 1.75
N GLU A 41 -2.62 6.92 2.73
CA GLU A 41 -2.28 8.22 3.32
C GLU A 41 -0.95 8.19 4.08
N LEU A 42 -0.68 7.12 4.83
CA LEU A 42 0.57 7.00 5.59
C LEU A 42 1.77 6.63 4.73
N LEU A 43 1.56 5.93 3.61
CA LEU A 43 2.66 5.49 2.74
C LEU A 43 2.86 6.37 1.51
N ASN A 44 1.86 7.19 1.14
CA ASN A 44 1.98 8.10 0.02
C ASN A 44 2.89 9.26 0.43
N GLY A 45 4.14 9.19 -0.03
CA GLY A 45 5.18 10.13 0.39
C GLY A 45 6.01 9.65 1.57
N ALA A 46 5.79 8.41 2.05
CA ALA A 46 6.72 7.80 3.00
C ALA A 46 8.06 7.55 2.31
N GLU A 47 9.14 7.87 3.00
CA GLU A 47 10.50 7.62 2.54
C GLU A 47 11.05 6.40 3.29
N ILE A 48 11.18 5.27 2.58
CA ILE A 48 11.62 4.01 3.17
C ILE A 48 12.93 3.63 2.48
N MET A 49 14.02 3.59 3.24
CA MET A 49 15.37 3.25 2.75
C MET A 49 15.80 4.10 1.53
N ASP A 50 15.67 5.43 1.62
CA ASP A 50 16.01 6.38 0.54
C ASP A 50 15.12 6.28 -0.70
N ALA A 51 14.11 5.40 -0.69
CA ALA A 51 13.11 5.28 -1.74
C ALA A 51 11.80 5.92 -1.30
N ARG A 52 11.34 6.91 -2.06
CA ARG A 52 10.00 7.49 -1.87
C ARG A 52 8.95 6.51 -2.37
N MET A 53 8.11 6.05 -1.44
CA MET A 53 7.00 5.20 -1.77
C MET A 53 5.82 6.03 -2.26
N LYS A 54 5.23 5.61 -3.38
CA LYS A 54 4.03 6.22 -3.94
C LYS A 54 2.91 5.19 -3.94
N THR A 55 1.96 5.39 -3.03
CA THR A 55 0.73 4.60 -2.95
C THR A 55 -0.42 5.45 -3.47
N THR A 56 -1.25 4.89 -4.34
CA THR A 56 -2.37 5.62 -4.92
C THR A 56 -3.54 4.68 -5.06
N ASP A 57 -4.73 5.15 -4.69
CA ASP A 57 -5.95 4.39 -4.90
C ASP A 57 -6.34 4.49 -6.39
N PRO A 58 -6.46 3.36 -7.11
CA PRO A 58 -6.82 3.38 -8.53
C PRO A 58 -8.28 3.78 -8.78
N ASN A 59 -9.12 3.85 -7.74
CA ASN A 59 -10.55 4.09 -7.80
C ASN A 59 -10.97 5.46 -7.25
N ARG A 60 -10.01 6.34 -6.93
CA ARG A 60 -10.24 7.68 -6.33
C ARG A 60 -10.90 8.69 -7.27
N ASN A 61 -11.55 8.25 -8.35
CA ASN A 61 -12.27 9.10 -9.29
C ASN A 61 -13.80 9.04 -9.13
N SER A 62 -14.32 8.36 -8.10
CA SER A 62 -15.75 8.30 -7.85
C SER A 62 -16.04 8.47 -6.36
N THR A 63 -16.19 9.71 -5.87
CA THR A 63 -17.23 10.14 -4.90
C THR A 63 -17.06 11.65 -4.65
N THR A 64 -17.98 12.41 -5.27
CA THR A 64 -18.50 13.76 -4.96
C THR A 64 -17.56 14.95 -4.97
#